data_AF-A0A934AXW2-F1
#
_entry.id   AF-A0A934AXW2-F1
#
_cell.length_a   1.000
_cell.length_b   1.000
_cell.length_c   1.000
_cell.angle_alpha   90.00
_cell.angle_beta   90.00
_cell.angle_gamma   90.00
#
_symmetry.space_group_name_H-M   'P 1'
#
loop_
_entity.id
_entity.type
_entity.pdbx_description
1 polymer ?
#
loop_
_entity_poly.entity_id
_entity_poly.type
_entity_poly.pdbx_seq_one_letter_code
_entity_poly.pdbx_strand_id
1 'polypeptide(L)' 'MEIVKDRAIAKAIPIVSVTNPRAKVTHEAAIGSVNKRQMETLMAHGLSPEEAVDVIVKGILK' A
#
# COMPACT_ATOMS: atom_id res chain seq x y z
N MET A 1 2.63 -2.50 -3.84
CA MET A 1 2.46 -1.63 -2.66
C MET A 1 1.69 -2.42 -1.62
N GLU A 2 2.15 -2.42 -0.37
CA GLU A 2 1.53 -3.18 0.72
C GLU A 2 0.68 -2.23 1.57
N ILE A 3 -0.54 -2.65 1.94
CA ILE A 3 -1.45 -1.84 2.76
C ILE A 3 -1.71 -2.55 4.09
N VAL A 4 -1.53 -1.83 5.19
CA VAL A 4 -1.77 -2.31 6.54
C VAL A 4 -3.08 -1.74 7.09
N LYS A 5 -3.89 -2.58 7.75
CA LYS A 5 -5.12 -2.21 8.46
C LYS A 5 -5.04 -2.63 9.94
N ASP A 6 -5.61 -1.81 10.82
CA ASP A 6 -5.74 -2.07 12.27
C ASP A 6 -4.40 -2.42 12.96
N ARG A 7 -4.29 -3.61 13.56
CA ARG A 7 -3.07 -4.08 14.25
C ARG A 7 -2.15 -4.94 13.36
N ALA A 8 -2.33 -4.90 12.04
CA ALA A 8 -1.51 -5.70 11.14
C ALA A 8 -0.05 -5.24 11.16
N ILE A 9 0.86 -6.21 10.99
CA ILE A 9 2.30 -5.97 10.87
C ILE A 9 2.69 -6.33 9.43
N ALA A 10 3.14 -5.35 8.65
CA ALA A 10 3.74 -5.59 7.36
C ALA A 10 5.27 -5.63 7.48
N LYS A 11 5.89 -6.51 6.70
CA LYS A 11 7.34 -6.67 6.62
C LYS A 11 7.74 -6.95 5.18
N ALA A 12 8.45 -6.00 4.56
CA ALA A 12 9.09 -6.20 3.27
C ALA A 12 10.54 -6.66 3.49
N ILE A 13 10.90 -7.85 2.99
CA ILE A 13 12.28 -8.36 3.00
C ILE A 13 12.73 -8.53 1.55
N PRO A 14 13.39 -7.52 0.95
CA PRO A 14 13.88 -7.65 -0.41
C PRO A 14 15.20 -8.43 -0.44
N ILE A 15 15.32 -9.35 -1.39
CA ILE A 15 16.58 -10.02 -1.71
C ILE A 15 16.89 -9.76 -3.17
N VAL A 16 18.04 -9.12 -3.43
CA VAL A 16 18.52 -8.83 -4.78
C VAL A 16 19.89 -9.47 -4.94
N SER A 17 20.01 -10.42 -5.87
CA SER A 17 21.27 -11.09 -6.20
C SER A 17 21.65 -10.80 -7.64
N VAL A 18 22.87 -10.31 -7.85
CA VAL A 18 23.37 -9.87 -9.15
C VAL A 18 24.78 -10.43 -9.36
N THR A 19 24.98 -11.16 -10.45
CA THR A 19 26.26 -11.80 -10.79
C THR A 19 26.96 -11.14 -11.98
N ASN A 20 26.35 -10.14 -12.60
CA ASN A 20 26.86 -9.50 -13.82
C ASN A 20 27.41 -8.09 -13.54
N PRO A 21 28.66 -7.78 -13.96
CA PRO A 21 29.30 -6.49 -13.69
C PRO A 21 28.68 -5.29 -14.43
N ARG A 22 27.82 -5.51 -15.43
CA ARG A 22 27.11 -4.44 -16.15
C ARG A 22 25.67 -4.22 -15.69
N ALA A 23 25.22 -4.96 -14.68
CA ALA A 23 23.84 -4.90 -14.23
C ALA A 23 23.54 -3.57 -13.51
N LYS A 24 22.37 -3.00 -13.83
CA LYS A 24 21.74 -1.93 -13.06
C LYS A 24 20.44 -2.48 -12.51
N VAL A 25 20.30 -2.48 -11.18
CA VAL A 25 19.11 -3.01 -10.52
C VAL A 25 18.57 -1.95 -9.57
N THR A 26 17.26 -1.71 -9.66
CA THR A 26 16.49 -0.88 -8.73
C THR A 26 15.42 -1.75 -8.08
N HIS A 27 15.16 -1.51 -6.80
CA HIS A 27 14.05 -2.13 -6.08
C HIS A 27 13.27 -1.03 -5.37
N GLU A 28 11.97 -0.97 -5.64
CA GLU A 28 11.06 -0.02 -5.00
C GLU A 28 10.01 -0.82 -4.21
N ALA A 29 9.94 -0.54 -2.91
CA ALA A 29 8.92 -1.07 -2.02
C ALA A 29 8.28 0.08 -1.24
N ALA A 30 6.96 0.09 -1.19
CA ALA A 30 6.17 1.03 -0.42
C ALA A 30 5.20 0.24 0.48
N ILE A 31 5.34 0.43 1.79
CA ILE A 31 4.40 -0.04 2.81
C ILE A 31 3.61 1.19 3.26
N GLY A 32 2.32 1.18 2.97
CA GLY A 32 1.39 2.24 3.35
C GLY A 32 0.35 1.75 4.35
N SER A 33 -0.30 2.70 5.00
CA SER A 33 -1.54 2.48 5.74
C SER A 33 -2.70 3.20 5.03
N VAL A 34 -3.93 2.82 5.35
CA VAL A 34 -5.10 3.53 4.84
C VAL A 34 -5.07 4.98 5.34
N ASN A 35 -5.06 5.94 4.41
CA ASN A 35 -4.98 7.36 4.73
C ASN A 35 -6.29 7.85 5.38
N LYS A 36 -6.22 8.30 6.63
CA LYS A 36 -7.37 8.82 7.39
C LYS A 36 -8.09 9.98 6.71
N ARG A 37 -7.39 10.89 6.05
CA ARG A 37 -8.05 12.02 5.34
C ARG A 37 -8.84 11.56 4.13
N GLN A 38 -8.33 10.57 3.38
CA GLN A 38 -9.08 9.97 2.28
C GLN A 38 -10.30 9.21 2.79
N MET A 39 -10.16 8.46 3.89
CA MET A 39 -11.27 7.82 4.59
C MET A 39 -12.35 8.83 5.00
N GLU A 40 -11.97 9.89 5.71
CA GLU A 40 -12.88 10.97 6.14
C GLU A 40 -13.60 11.61 4.95
N THR A 41 -12.90 11.81 3.83
CA THR A 41 -13.49 12.36 2.60
C THR A 41 -14.55 11.43 2.02
N LEU A 42 -14.26 10.13 1.91
CA LEU A 42 -15.20 9.14 1.39
C LEU A 42 -16.41 8.98 2.32
N MET A 43 -16.19 9.00 3.63
CA MET A 43 -17.26 8.98 4.62
C MET A 43 -18.15 10.23 4.54
N ALA A 44 -17.57 11.41 4.30
CA ALA A 44 -18.33 12.63 4.07
C ALA A 44 -19.22 12.56 2.80
N HIS A 45 -18.85 11.71 1.84
CA HIS A 45 -19.66 11.41 0.65
C HIS A 45 -20.67 10.27 0.85
N GLY A 46 -20.86 9.80 2.09
CA GLY A 46 -21.90 8.84 2.45
C GLY A 46 -21.46 7.38 2.43
N LEU A 47 -20.17 7.08 2.24
CA LEU A 47 -19.66 5.73 2.34
C LEU A 47 -19.47 5.32 3.81
N SER A 48 -19.80 4.08 4.13
CA SER A 48 -19.39 3.49 5.42
C SER A 48 -17.86 3.38 5.51
N PRO A 49 -17.28 3.29 6.72
CA PRO A 49 -15.85 3.05 6.90
C PRO A 49 -15.34 1.84 6.12
N GLU A 50 -16.13 0.77 6.06
CA GLU A 50 -15.79 -0.46 5.33
C GLU A 50 -15.74 -0.23 3.82
N GLU A 51 -16.76 0.43 3.26
CA GLU A 51 -16.81 0.75 1.83
C GLU A 51 -15.71 1.72 1.42
N ALA A 52 -15.39 2.70 2.27
CA ALA A 52 -14.30 3.65 2.03
C ALA A 52 -12.93 2.94 1.99
N VAL A 53 -12.68 2.00 2.91
CA VAL A 53 -11.47 1.14 2.85
C VAL A 53 -11.42 0.36 1.54
N ASP A 54 -12.54 -0.23 1.13
CA ASP A 54 -12.62 -1.06 -0.06
C ASP A 54 -12.32 -0.26 -1.34
N VAL A 55 -12.81 0.98 -1.42
CA VAL A 55 -12.51 1.92 -2.52
C VAL A 55 -11.03 2.31 -2.54
N ILE A 56 -10.43 2.64 -1.38
CA ILE A 56 -9.03 3.03 -1.27
C ILE A 56 -8.10 1.86 -1.67
N VAL A 57 -8.38 0.66 -1.17
CA VAL A 57 -7.59 -0.55 -1.48
C VAL A 57 -7.70 -0.89 -2.96
N LYS A 58 -8.90 -0.83 -3.56
CA LYS A 58 -9.09 -1.04 -5.01
C LYS A 58 -8.34 0.00 -5.86
N GLY A 59 -8.23 1.24 -5.39
CA GLY A 59 -7.48 2.30 -6.07
C GLY A 59 -5.96 2.10 -6.06
N ILE A 60 -5.41 1.48 -5.02
CA ILE A 60 -3.95 1.24 -4.86
C ILE A 60 -3.49 -0.06 -5.54
N LEU A 61 -4.39 -1.03 -5.71
CA LEU A 61 -4.10 -2.33 -6.34
C LEU A 61 -4.27 -2.33 -7.87
N LYS A 62 -4.70 -1.21 -8.47
CA LYS A 62 -4.68 -0.98 -9.92
C LYS A 62 -3.35 -0.37 -10.34
#